data_AF-A0A2I9E9B3-F1
#
_entry.id   AF-A0A2I9E9B3-F1
#
_cell.length_a   1.000
_cell.length_b   1.000
_cell.length_c   1.000
_cell.angle_alpha   90.00
_cell.angle_beta   90.00
_cell.angle_gamma   90.00
#
_symmetry.space_group_name_H-M   'P 1'
#
loop_
_entity.id
_entity.type
_entity.pdbx_description
1 polymer ?
#
loop_
_entity_poly.entity_id
_entity_poly.type
_entity_poly.pdbx_seq_one_letter_code
_entity_poly.pdbx_strand_id
1 'polypeptide(L)'
;MEITKSDILKLIEERQKDSLLNHFLTILKQDCKPTGEIKKSEIRVWRQNGWNGMFYPIFKFQLNTYGHLINISDSINPVGLIIYFVFCALFSIPWLFWIVDDFYPIDHWQQIIGWIIFMGIFLLISSKIYKMEQQIQMDQIYEILEMELENKKNS
;
A
#
# COMPACT_ATOMS: atom_id res chain seq x y z
N MET A 1 -12.59 -25.84 -3.67
CA MET A 1 -11.23 -26.18 -3.21
C MET A 1 -10.74 -24.98 -2.42
N GLU A 2 -10.23 -25.19 -1.20
CA GLU A 2 -9.93 -24.08 -0.28
C GLU A 2 -8.47 -23.64 -0.38
N ILE A 3 -8.21 -22.33 -0.40
CA ILE A 3 -6.85 -21.77 -0.36
C ILE A 3 -6.24 -22.06 1.01
N THR A 4 -5.10 -22.73 1.03
CA THR A 4 -4.40 -23.12 2.25
C THR A 4 -3.23 -22.20 2.55
N LYS A 5 -2.74 -22.27 3.79
CA LYS A 5 -1.51 -21.59 4.23
C LYS A 5 -0.34 -21.87 3.29
N SER A 6 -0.15 -23.11 2.84
CA SER A 6 0.96 -23.47 1.95
C SER A 6 0.89 -22.76 0.60
N ASP A 7 -0.30 -22.46 0.11
CA ASP A 7 -0.49 -21.77 -1.18
C ASP A 7 -0.06 -20.32 -1.05
N ILE A 8 -0.46 -19.66 0.04
CA ILE A 8 -0.10 -18.27 0.33
C ILE A 8 1.40 -18.13 0.60
N LEU A 9 2.04 -19.13 1.20
CA LEU A 9 3.48 -19.11 1.45
C LEU A 9 4.30 -19.06 0.16
N LYS A 10 3.78 -19.57 -0.96
CA LYS A 10 4.45 -19.51 -2.28
C LYS A 10 4.48 -18.10 -2.86
N LEU A 11 3.65 -17.18 -2.36
CA LEU A 11 3.65 -15.77 -2.74
C LEU A 11 4.84 -15.00 -2.13
N ILE A 12 5.58 -15.60 -1.19
CA ILE A 12 6.66 -14.94 -0.46
C ILE A 12 8.00 -15.50 -0.95
N GLU A 13 8.82 -14.64 -1.53
CA GLU A 13 10.22 -14.93 -1.85
C GLU A 13 11.12 -14.63 -0.64
N GLU A 14 10.92 -13.48 0.02
CA GLU A 14 11.72 -13.05 1.15
C GLU A 14 10.89 -12.94 2.44
N ARG A 15 11.37 -13.55 3.52
CA ARG A 15 10.70 -13.44 4.82
C ARG A 15 11.21 -12.20 5.56
N GLN A 16 10.30 -11.30 5.88
CA GLN A 16 10.60 -10.08 6.63
C GLN A 16 9.47 -9.77 7.62
N LYS A 17 9.76 -9.07 8.73
CA LYS A 17 8.72 -8.60 9.66
C LYS A 17 8.05 -7.35 9.11
N ASP A 18 6.72 -7.25 9.22
CA ASP A 18 5.99 -6.01 8.96
C ASP A 18 6.32 -5.00 10.07
N SER A 19 7.22 -4.07 9.76
CA SER A 19 7.63 -3.00 10.65
C SER A 19 8.10 -1.79 9.85
N LEU A 20 7.98 -0.59 10.43
CA LEU A 20 8.31 0.66 9.76
C LEU A 20 9.74 0.68 9.21
N LEU A 21 10.73 0.25 10.00
CA LEU A 21 12.12 0.18 9.57
C LEU A 21 12.32 -0.76 8.37
N ASN A 22 11.65 -1.91 8.40
CA ASN A 22 11.73 -2.86 7.31
C ASN A 22 11.14 -2.30 6.02
N HIS A 23 9.96 -1.68 6.09
CA HIS A 23 9.36 -1.01 4.94
C HIS A 23 10.25 0.12 4.40
N PHE A 24 10.88 0.89 5.28
CA PHE A 24 11.81 1.94 4.88
C PHE A 24 13.01 1.36 4.13
N LEU A 25 13.62 0.30 4.66
CA LEU A 25 14.73 -0.40 4.00
C LEU A 25 14.30 -1.03 2.67
N THR A 26 13.09 -1.59 2.57
CA THR A 26 12.55 -2.12 1.30
C THR A 26 12.43 -1.01 0.25
N ILE A 27 11.93 0.17 0.63
CA ILE A 27 11.87 1.36 -0.26
C ILE A 27 13.24 1.78 -0.76
N LEU A 28 14.28 1.67 0.06
CA LEU A 28 15.66 1.98 -0.35
C LEU A 28 16.27 0.88 -1.23
N LYS A 29 15.95 -0.39 -0.98
CA LYS A 29 16.47 -1.53 -1.74
C LYS A 29 15.92 -1.61 -3.16
N GLN A 30 14.64 -1.32 -3.36
CA GLN A 30 13.96 -1.33 -4.67
C GLN A 30 14.08 -2.65 -5.45
N ASP A 31 14.28 -3.79 -4.77
CA ASP A 31 14.46 -5.10 -5.41
C ASP A 31 13.16 -5.72 -5.95
N CYS A 32 12.01 -5.11 -5.64
CA CYS A 32 10.67 -5.52 -6.11
C CYS A 32 10.31 -6.97 -5.78
N LYS A 33 11.00 -7.57 -4.80
CA LYS A 33 10.81 -8.96 -4.40
C LYS A 33 9.53 -9.11 -3.59
N PRO A 34 8.68 -10.12 -3.89
CA PRO A 34 7.55 -10.47 -3.05
C PRO A 34 8.05 -10.84 -1.65
N THR A 35 7.65 -10.04 -0.67
CA THR A 35 8.16 -10.15 0.70
C THR A 35 7.00 -10.34 1.65
N GLY A 36 7.19 -11.06 2.75
CA GLY A 36 6.09 -11.26 3.69
C GLY A 36 6.47 -11.68 5.11
N GLU A 37 5.53 -11.42 6.02
CA GLU A 37 5.57 -11.84 7.40
C GLU A 37 4.64 -13.04 7.61
N ILE A 38 5.17 -14.10 8.22
CA ILE A 38 4.43 -15.33 8.49
C ILE A 38 4.16 -15.45 9.99
N LYS A 39 2.88 -15.40 10.38
CA LYS A 39 2.40 -15.71 11.73
C LYS A 39 1.56 -16.99 11.70
N LYS A 40 1.02 -17.40 12.86
CA LYS A 40 0.24 -18.64 12.98
C LYS A 40 -1.07 -18.56 12.20
N SER A 41 -1.87 -17.52 12.47
CA SER A 41 -3.21 -17.28 11.91
C SER A 41 -3.26 -16.11 10.91
N GLU A 42 -2.12 -15.52 10.59
CA GLU A 42 -2.05 -14.36 9.68
C GLU A 42 -0.78 -14.47 8.84
N ILE A 43 -0.90 -14.17 7.56
CA ILE A 43 0.25 -13.95 6.67
C ILE A 43 0.10 -12.57 6.06
N ARG A 44 1.19 -11.79 6.05
CA ARG A 44 1.25 -10.49 5.37
C ARG A 44 2.16 -10.61 4.18
N VAL A 45 1.75 -10.12 3.02
CA VAL A 45 2.53 -10.13 1.78
C VAL A 45 2.51 -8.73 1.19
N TRP A 46 3.65 -8.28 0.72
CA TRP A 46 3.79 -7.01 0.02
C TRP A 46 4.81 -7.12 -1.10
N ARG A 47 4.62 -6.30 -2.13
CA ARG A 47 5.51 -6.27 -3.28
C ARG A 47 5.58 -4.86 -3.87
N GLN A 48 6.79 -4.38 -4.10
CA GLN A 48 7.01 -3.17 -4.87
C GLN A 48 6.98 -3.46 -6.36
N ASN A 49 6.54 -2.49 -7.13
CA ASN A 49 6.70 -2.44 -8.57
C ASN A 49 6.96 -0.98 -9.02
N GLY A 50 7.23 -0.79 -10.31
CA GLY A 50 7.55 0.53 -10.84
C GLY A 50 6.44 1.58 -10.71
N TRP A 51 5.18 1.15 -10.56
CA TRP A 51 4.02 2.06 -10.46
C TRP A 51 3.69 2.43 -9.01
N ASN A 52 3.77 1.46 -8.11
CA ASN A 52 3.44 1.64 -6.71
C ASN A 52 4.64 2.17 -5.89
N GLY A 53 5.87 1.95 -6.36
CA GLY A 53 7.13 2.35 -5.74
C GLY A 53 7.12 2.19 -4.22
N MET A 54 6.97 3.32 -3.53
CA MET A 54 6.99 3.41 -2.07
C MET A 54 5.60 3.39 -1.40
N PHE A 55 4.53 3.39 -2.18
CA PHE A 55 3.12 3.39 -1.75
C PHE A 55 2.43 2.03 -1.96
N TYR A 56 3.21 0.96 -2.07
CA TYR A 56 2.70 -0.38 -2.26
C TYR A 56 1.77 -0.82 -1.11
N PRO A 57 0.74 -1.64 -1.42
CA PRO A 57 -0.14 -2.22 -0.44
C PRO A 57 0.51 -3.40 0.29
N ILE A 58 0.06 -3.64 1.52
CA ILE A 58 0.34 -4.84 2.31
C ILE A 58 -0.96 -5.64 2.37
N PHE A 59 -0.97 -6.82 1.78
CA PHE A 59 -2.08 -7.76 1.85
C PHE A 59 -1.96 -8.65 3.08
N LYS A 60 -3.04 -8.76 3.84
CA LYS A 60 -3.16 -9.54 5.07
C LYS A 60 -4.15 -10.68 4.83
N PHE A 61 -3.62 -11.89 4.84
CA PHE A 61 -4.36 -13.14 4.72
C PHE A 61 -4.65 -13.69 6.12
N GLN A 62 -5.92 -13.73 6.49
CA GLN A 62 -6.37 -14.28 7.76
C GLN A 62 -6.72 -15.76 7.60
N LEU A 63 -6.17 -16.60 8.48
CA LEU A 63 -6.31 -18.04 8.42
C LEU A 63 -7.13 -18.54 9.61
N ASN A 64 -7.96 -19.56 9.37
CA ASN A 64 -8.64 -20.29 10.44
C ASN A 64 -7.67 -21.22 11.20
N THR A 65 -8.18 -21.91 12.22
CA THR A 65 -7.41 -22.86 13.03
C THR A 65 -6.85 -24.05 12.24
N TYR A 66 -7.47 -24.38 11.10
CA TYR A 66 -7.06 -25.44 10.18
C TYR A 66 -6.08 -24.94 9.10
N GLY A 67 -5.78 -23.64 9.07
CA GLY A 67 -4.87 -23.04 8.10
C GLY A 67 -5.50 -22.71 6.74
N HIS A 68 -6.83 -22.64 6.66
CA HIS A 68 -7.55 -22.18 5.46
C HIS A 68 -7.80 -20.68 5.50
N LEU A 69 -7.75 -20.04 4.34
CA LEU A 69 -8.03 -18.62 4.17
C LEU A 69 -9.49 -18.30 4.52
N ILE A 70 -9.69 -17.34 5.43
CA ILE A 70 -11.01 -16.79 5.79
C ILE A 70 -11.24 -15.46 5.07
N ASN A 71 -10.20 -14.61 5.04
CA ASN A 71 -10.35 -13.22 4.63
C ASN A 71 -9.02 -12.67 4.11
N ILE A 72 -9.12 -11.77 3.14
CA ILE A 72 -8.01 -10.96 2.66
C ILE A 72 -8.38 -9.49 2.89
N SER A 73 -7.50 -8.78 3.59
CA SER A 73 -7.60 -7.33 3.75
C SER A 73 -6.29 -6.69 3.30
N ASP A 74 -6.31 -5.39 3.06
CA ASP A 74 -5.13 -4.66 2.66
C ASP A 74 -4.95 -3.39 3.49
N SER A 75 -3.74 -2.85 3.45
CA SER A 75 -3.42 -1.54 4.00
C SER A 75 -2.19 -0.98 3.31
N ILE A 76 -2.14 0.34 3.10
CA ILE A 76 -0.92 1.00 2.64
C ILE A 76 0.22 0.76 3.64
N ASN A 77 1.44 0.59 3.13
CA ASN A 77 2.59 0.45 4.01
C ASN A 77 2.80 1.74 4.85
N PRO A 78 3.26 1.60 6.12
CA PRO A 78 3.32 2.73 7.05
C PRO A 78 4.27 3.84 6.60
N VAL A 79 5.34 3.52 5.87
CA VAL A 79 6.31 4.50 5.38
C VAL A 79 5.73 5.32 4.24
N GLY A 80 5.06 4.65 3.29
CA GLY A 80 4.32 5.31 2.21
C GLY A 80 3.26 6.26 2.76
N LEU A 81 2.54 5.85 3.80
CA LEU A 81 1.56 6.72 4.47
C LEU A 81 2.22 7.96 5.09
N ILE A 82 3.34 7.80 5.82
CA ILE A 82 4.06 8.92 6.41
C ILE A 82 4.56 9.88 5.33
N ILE A 83 5.18 9.36 4.28
CA ILE A 83 5.74 10.21 3.22
C ILE A 83 4.63 10.90 2.43
N TYR A 84 3.47 10.27 2.26
CA TYR A 84 2.31 10.94 1.69
C TYR A 84 1.92 12.20 2.48
N PHE A 85 1.83 12.10 3.81
CA PHE A 85 1.54 13.25 4.66
C PHE A 85 2.65 14.30 4.64
N VAL A 86 3.91 13.87 4.68
CA VAL A 86 5.06 14.79 4.57
C VAL A 86 5.05 15.52 3.24
N PHE A 87 4.76 14.84 2.13
CA PHE A 87 4.69 15.44 0.80
C PHE A 87 3.55 16.45 0.73
N CYS A 88 2.36 16.12 1.24
CA CYS A 88 1.26 17.06 1.37
C CYS A 88 1.66 18.30 2.19
N ALA A 89 2.32 18.11 3.34
CA ALA A 89 2.76 19.23 4.18
C ALA A 89 3.81 20.10 3.48
N LEU A 90 4.85 19.50 2.90
CA LEU A 90 5.92 20.20 2.17
C LEU A 90 5.36 20.97 0.97
N PHE A 91 4.47 20.36 0.20
CA PHE A 91 3.80 21.01 -0.93
C PHE A 91 2.91 22.19 -0.48
N SER A 92 2.46 22.18 0.76
CA SER A 92 1.70 23.27 1.36
C SER A 92 2.58 24.42 1.87
N ILE A 93 3.88 24.23 2.08
CA ILE A 93 4.78 25.26 2.64
C ILE A 93 4.77 26.57 1.85
N PRO A 94 4.88 26.58 0.49
CA PRO A 94 4.82 27.83 -0.28
C PRO A 94 3.52 28.62 -0.07
N TRP A 95 2.43 27.92 0.28
CA TRP A 95 1.13 28.52 0.59
C TRP A 95 1.04 28.99 2.05
N LEU A 96 1.78 28.33 2.95
CA LEU A 96 1.90 28.71 4.37
C LEU A 96 2.90 29.85 4.61
N PHE A 97 3.87 30.07 3.72
CA PHE A 97 4.84 31.17 3.86
C PHE A 97 4.17 32.55 3.90
N TRP A 98 2.99 32.68 3.30
CA TRP A 98 2.16 33.87 3.34
C TRP A 98 1.60 34.19 4.74
N ILE A 99 1.62 33.23 5.69
CA ILE A 99 1.11 33.40 7.05
C ILE A 99 2.07 34.23 7.94
N VAL A 100 3.33 34.38 7.52
CA VAL A 100 4.40 34.95 8.37
C VAL A 100 4.43 36.49 8.35
N ASP A 101 3.91 37.14 7.31
CA ASP A 101 3.74 38.60 7.23
C ASP A 101 2.25 38.93 7.25
N ASP A 102 1.79 39.78 8.20
CA ASP A 102 0.45 40.41 8.33
C ASP A 102 -0.68 39.77 7.49
N PHE A 103 -0.87 38.47 7.66
CA PHE A 103 -1.73 37.68 6.80
C PHE A 103 -3.18 37.85 7.23
N TYR A 104 -3.94 38.66 6.48
CA TYR A 104 -5.39 38.69 6.59
C TYR A 104 -5.99 37.66 5.63
N PRO A 105 -6.58 36.56 6.11
CA PRO A 105 -7.11 35.49 5.23
C PRO A 105 -8.17 35.99 4.23
N ILE A 106 -8.85 37.08 4.57
CA ILE A 106 -9.86 37.72 3.72
C ILE A 106 -9.23 38.32 2.44
N ASP A 107 -7.97 38.75 2.49
CA ASP A 107 -7.28 39.37 1.35
C ASP A 107 -6.73 38.31 0.37
N HIS A 108 -6.62 37.06 0.85
CA HIS A 108 -6.06 35.93 0.11
C HIS A 108 -7.05 34.76 -0.11
N TRP A 109 -8.36 35.04 0.02
CA TRP A 109 -9.40 34.02 -0.03
C TRP A 109 -9.42 33.22 -1.35
N GLN A 110 -9.10 33.86 -2.48
CA GLN A 110 -9.05 33.21 -3.79
C GLN A 110 -7.93 32.17 -3.87
N GLN A 111 -6.77 32.49 -3.31
CA GLN A 111 -5.60 31.62 -3.24
C GLN A 111 -5.86 30.43 -2.30
N ILE A 112 -6.50 30.68 -1.15
CA ILE A 112 -6.91 29.64 -0.20
C ILE A 112 -7.88 28.66 -0.87
N ILE A 113 -8.94 29.16 -1.52
CA ILE A 113 -9.90 28.31 -2.23
C ILE A 113 -9.22 27.54 -3.35
N GLY A 114 -8.37 28.20 -4.14
CA GLY A 114 -7.60 27.54 -5.21
C GLY A 114 -6.75 26.39 -4.68
N TRP A 115 -6.06 26.60 -3.56
CA TRP A 115 -5.27 25.57 -2.89
C TRP A 115 -6.12 24.42 -2.36
N ILE A 116 -7.27 24.71 -1.71
CA ILE A 116 -8.20 23.69 -1.22
C ILE A 116 -8.71 22.83 -2.38
N ILE A 117 -9.11 23.45 -3.49
CA ILE A 117 -9.60 22.74 -4.68
C ILE A 117 -8.48 21.87 -5.26
N PHE A 118 -7.28 22.43 -5.42
CA PHE A 118 -6.13 21.70 -5.94
C PHE A 118 -5.79 20.48 -5.06
N MET A 119 -5.69 20.67 -3.74
CA MET A 119 -5.44 19.58 -2.80
C MET A 119 -6.55 18.55 -2.83
N GLY A 120 -7.82 18.98 -2.90
CA GLY A 120 -8.96 18.07 -3.03
C GLY A 120 -8.84 17.18 -4.28
N ILE A 121 -8.55 17.76 -5.44
CA ILE A 121 -8.35 17.02 -6.70
C ILE A 121 -7.15 16.07 -6.58
N PHE A 122 -6.03 16.54 -6.03
CA PHE A 122 -4.83 15.72 -5.82
C PHE A 122 -5.13 14.49 -4.97
N LEU A 123 -5.76 14.68 -3.79
CA LEU A 123 -6.12 13.59 -2.89
C LEU A 123 -7.05 12.56 -3.57
N LEU A 124 -8.02 13.04 -4.38
CA LEU A 124 -8.93 12.16 -5.12
C LEU A 124 -8.20 11.33 -6.18
N ILE A 125 -7.31 11.96 -6.95
CA ILE A 125 -6.52 11.27 -7.99
C ILE A 125 -5.59 10.25 -7.34
N SER A 126 -4.84 10.64 -6.30
CA SER A 126 -3.95 9.72 -5.57
C SER A 126 -4.71 8.53 -4.99
N SER A 127 -5.88 8.77 -4.38
CA SER A 127 -6.75 7.70 -3.86
C SER A 127 -7.21 6.75 -4.95
N LYS A 128 -7.59 7.28 -6.12
CA LYS A 128 -8.02 6.47 -7.26
C LYS A 128 -6.89 5.61 -7.81
N ILE A 129 -5.71 6.20 -8.00
CA ILE A 129 -4.51 5.48 -8.47
C ILE A 129 -4.15 4.35 -7.50
N TYR A 130 -4.11 4.64 -6.20
CA TYR A 130 -3.82 3.64 -5.18
C TYR A 130 -4.80 2.46 -5.24
N LYS A 131 -6.11 2.73 -5.32
CA LYS A 131 -7.14 1.68 -5.41
C LYS A 131 -7.02 0.84 -6.67
N MET A 132 -6.71 1.45 -7.82
CA MET A 132 -6.50 0.73 -9.07
C MET A 132 -5.29 -0.21 -8.97
N GLU A 133 -4.17 0.29 -8.48
CA GLU A 133 -2.93 -0.48 -8.32
C GLU A 133 -3.10 -1.64 -7.32
N GLN A 134 -3.85 -1.39 -6.24
CA GLN A 134 -4.25 -2.40 -5.28
C GLN A 134 -5.08 -3.52 -5.92
N GLN A 135 -6.08 -3.17 -6.72
CA GLN A 135 -6.92 -4.15 -7.43
C GLN A 135 -6.08 -5.01 -8.38
N ILE A 136 -5.21 -4.39 -9.16
CA ILE A 136 -4.31 -5.10 -10.09
C ILE A 136 -3.45 -6.14 -9.35
N GLN A 137 -2.84 -5.76 -8.22
CA GLN A 137 -2.03 -6.70 -7.45
C GLN A 137 -2.86 -7.81 -6.79
N MET A 138 -4.08 -7.50 -6.35
CA MET A 138 -4.99 -8.50 -5.81
C MET A 138 -5.36 -9.53 -6.88
N ASP A 139 -5.69 -9.08 -8.10
CA ASP A 139 -6.02 -9.96 -9.21
C ASP A 139 -4.84 -10.87 -9.57
N GLN A 140 -3.61 -10.34 -9.58
CA GLN A 140 -2.38 -11.14 -9.76
C GLN A 140 -2.20 -12.19 -8.66
N ILE A 141 -2.49 -11.84 -7.41
CA ILE A 141 -2.42 -12.79 -6.29
C ILE A 141 -3.43 -13.92 -6.51
N TYR A 142 -4.67 -13.60 -6.90
CA TYR A 142 -5.68 -14.61 -7.17
C TYR A 142 -5.31 -15.53 -8.33
N GLU A 143 -4.79 -14.97 -9.43
CA GLU A 143 -4.33 -15.73 -10.58
C GLU A 143 -3.23 -16.73 -10.19
N ILE A 144 -2.24 -16.29 -9.40
CA ILE A 144 -1.16 -17.18 -8.90
C ILE A 144 -1.74 -18.30 -8.03
N LEU A 145 -2.69 -17.98 -7.15
CA LEU A 145 -3.33 -18.97 -6.28
C LEU A 145 -4.20 -19.94 -7.07
N GLU A 146 -4.90 -19.50 -8.10
CA GLU A 146 -5.74 -20.34 -8.97
C GLU A 146 -4.90 -21.32 -9.79
N MET A 147 -3.85 -20.84 -10.46
CA MET A 147 -2.91 -21.70 -11.20
C MET A 147 -2.31 -22.79 -10.30
N GLU A 148 -2.00 -22.46 -9.06
CA GLU A 148 -1.48 -23.42 -8.09
C GLU A 148 -2.51 -24.49 -7.70
N LEU A 149 -3.78 -24.12 -7.58
CA LEU A 149 -4.87 -25.08 -7.32
C LEU A 149 -5.09 -26.01 -8.52
N GLU A 150 -5.03 -25.49 -9.74
CA GLU A 150 -5.15 -26.30 -10.96
C GLU A 150 -4.02 -27.31 -11.12
N ASN A 151 -2.77 -26.89 -10.87
CA ASN A 151 -1.61 -27.78 -10.91
C ASN A 151 -1.74 -28.95 -9.93
N LYS A 152 -2.28 -28.72 -8.72
CA LYS A 152 -2.54 -29.78 -7.74
C LYS A 152 -3.64 -30.75 -8.16
N LYS A 153 -4.61 -30.31 -8.97
CA LYS A 153 -5.69 -31.16 -9.47
C LYS A 153 -5.22 -32.11 -10.57
N ASN A 154 -4.19 -31.70 -11.31
CA ASN A 154 -3.64 -32.44 -12.45
C ASN A 154 -2.40 -33.29 -12.10
N SER A 155 -1.94 -33.26 -10.84
CA SER A 155 -0.86 -34.09 -10.29
C SER A 155 -1.42 -35.25 -9.47
#